data_AF-A0A9E0XHY5-F1
#
_entry.id   AF-A0A9E0XHY5-F1
#
_cell.length_a   1.000
_cell.length_b   1.000
_cell.length_c   1.000
_cell.angle_alpha   90.00
_cell.angle_beta   90.00
_cell.angle_gamma   90.00
#
_symmetry.space_group_name_H-M   'P 1'
#
loop_
_entity.id
_entity.type
_entity.pdbx_description
1 polymer ?
#
loop_
_entity_poly.entity_id
_entity_poly.type
_entity_poly.pdbx_seq_one_letter_code
_entity_poly.pdbx_strand_id
1 'polypeptide(L)'
;MHARQTQQTKDFLIRNMPIALFEQLEQSAREHRRSNTQEAIVAIEQGLSVRPAPLKRPQRLEFSKKISKKFVLDAIVEGRE
;
A
#
# COMPACT_ATOMS: atom_id res chain seq x y z
N MET A 1 -19.06 -36.77 5.15
CA MET A 1 -18.28 -36.35 6.33
C MET A 1 -17.38 -35.20 5.90
N HIS A 2 -17.70 -33.95 6.26
CA HIS A 2 -16.89 -32.79 5.85
C HIS A 2 -15.79 -32.55 6.88
N ALA A 3 -14.54 -32.61 6.42
CA ALA A 3 -13.36 -32.29 7.21
C ALA A 3 -13.44 -30.83 7.68
N ARG A 4 -13.49 -30.62 9.00
CA ARG A 4 -13.22 -29.30 9.60
C ARG A 4 -11.76 -28.97 9.31
N GLN A 5 -11.49 -28.19 8.27
CA GLN A 5 -10.20 -27.54 8.11
C GLN A 5 -10.01 -26.60 9.31
N THR A 6 -9.16 -27.00 10.23
CA THR A 6 -8.67 -26.13 11.31
C THR A 6 -7.91 -24.97 10.64
N GLN A 7 -8.54 -23.79 10.62
CA GLN A 7 -7.86 -22.57 10.19
C GLN A 7 -6.68 -22.33 11.12
N GLN A 8 -5.47 -22.34 10.56
CA GLN A 8 -4.27 -21.95 11.26
C GLN A 8 -4.36 -20.44 11.53
N THR A 9 -4.83 -20.06 12.73
CA THR A 9 -4.87 -18.66 13.16
C THR A 9 -3.47 -18.27 13.62
N LYS A 10 -2.86 -17.29 12.94
CA LYS A 10 -1.68 -16.59 13.49
C LYS A 10 -2.18 -15.59 14.52
N ASP A 11 -1.51 -15.50 15.67
CA ASP A 11 -1.87 -14.53 16.71
C ASP A 11 -1.73 -13.09 16.18
N PHE A 12 -2.84 -12.37 16.16
CA PHE A 12 -2.87 -10.95 15.81
C PHE A 12 -2.81 -10.11 17.08
N LEU A 13 -1.67 -9.45 17.29
CA LEU A 13 -1.44 -8.59 18.44
C LEU A 13 -1.35 -7.14 18.00
N ILE A 14 -2.29 -6.32 18.47
CA ILE A 14 -2.25 -4.86 18.29
C ILE A 14 -1.32 -4.29 19.37
N ARG A 15 -0.03 -4.22 19.08
CA ARG A 15 0.96 -3.58 19.97
C ARG A 15 1.50 -2.32 19.31
N ASN A 16 1.73 -1.28 20.11
CA ASN A 16 2.34 -0.01 19.68
C ASN A 16 1.51 0.79 18.64
N MET A 17 0.19 0.80 18.78
CA MET A 17 -0.69 1.66 17.97
C MET A 17 -0.64 3.11 18.50
N PRO A 18 -0.61 4.13 17.62
CA PRO A 18 -0.79 5.52 18.04
C PRO A 18 -2.06 5.71 18.87
N ILE A 19 -1.98 6.47 19.97
CA ILE A 19 -3.09 6.64 20.92
C ILE A 19 -4.37 7.11 20.22
N ALA A 20 -4.26 8.10 19.33
CA ALA A 20 -5.42 8.60 18.58
C ALA A 20 -6.11 7.52 17.72
N LEU A 21 -5.34 6.60 17.14
CA LEU A 21 -5.92 5.48 16.38
C LEU A 21 -6.57 4.44 17.30
N PHE A 22 -5.98 4.22 18.47
CA PHE A 22 -6.57 3.32 19.47
C PHE A 22 -7.90 3.85 20.00
N GLU A 23 -7.99 5.16 20.30
CA GLU A 23 -9.25 5.80 20.73
C GLU A 23 -10.35 5.68 19.66
N GLN A 24 -10.00 5.87 18.38
CA GLN A 24 -10.94 5.67 17.27
C GLN A 24 -11.40 4.21 17.17
N LEU A 25 -10.48 3.26 17.34
CA LEU A 25 -10.79 1.83 17.35
C LEU A 25 -11.72 1.47 18.51
N GLU A 26 -11.46 1.97 19.72
CA GLU A 26 -12.32 1.74 20.89
C GLU A 26 -13.72 2.30 20.69
N GLN A 27 -13.82 3.52 20.17
CA GLN A 27 -15.11 4.14 19.88
C GLN A 27 -15.90 3.31 18.86
N SER A 28 -15.27 2.92 17.76
CA SER A 28 -15.89 2.07 16.75
C SER A 28 -16.29 0.69 17.29
N ALA A 29 -15.45 0.07 18.12
CA ALA A 29 -15.74 -1.21 18.75
C ALA A 29 -16.96 -1.13 19.68
N ARG A 30 -17.12 -0.03 20.42
CA ARG A 30 -18.31 0.23 21.26
C ARG A 30 -19.57 0.39 20.43
N GLU A 31 -19.50 1.16 19.35
CA GLU A 31 -20.63 1.37 18.43
C GLU A 31 -21.10 0.05 17.80
N HIS A 32 -20.16 -0.81 17.39
CA HIS A 32 -20.45 -2.12 16.80
C HIS A 32 -20.64 -3.25 17.82
N ARG A 33 -20.56 -2.97 19.13
CA ARG A 33 -20.67 -3.94 20.23
C ARG A 33 -19.71 -5.14 20.08
N ARG A 34 -18.45 -4.85 19.73
CA ARG A 34 -17.38 -5.84 19.50
C ARG A 34 -16.21 -5.61 20.43
N SER A 35 -15.32 -6.60 20.53
CA SER A 35 -14.01 -6.38 21.16
C SER A 35 -13.10 -5.58 20.23
N ASN A 36 -12.12 -4.85 20.79
CA ASN A 36 -11.14 -4.10 20.00
C ASN A 36 -10.40 -4.99 18.99
N THR A 37 -10.12 -6.25 19.36
CA THR A 37 -9.49 -7.22 18.45
C THR A 37 -10.39 -7.58 17.27
N GLN A 38 -11.68 -7.85 17.53
CA GLN A 38 -12.64 -8.16 16.46
C GLN A 38 -12.82 -6.96 15.53
N GLU A 39 -12.95 -5.76 16.10
CA GLU A 39 -13.13 -4.56 15.29
C GLU A 39 -11.90 -4.25 14.44
N ALA A 40 -10.69 -4.44 14.99
CA ALA A 40 -9.46 -4.28 14.22
C ALA A 40 -9.38 -5.27 13.06
N ILE A 41 -9.79 -6.53 13.26
CA ILE A 41 -9.86 -7.52 12.20
C ILE A 41 -10.80 -7.04 11.10
N VAL A 42 -12.01 -6.60 11.45
CA VAL A 42 -13.00 -6.12 10.47
C VAL A 42 -12.49 -4.89 9.71
N ALA A 43 -11.89 -3.93 10.40
CA ALA A 43 -11.31 -2.75 9.77
C ALA A 43 -10.19 -3.11 8.78
N ILE A 44 -9.35 -4.09 9.13
CA ILE A 44 -8.30 -4.61 8.23
C ILE A 44 -8.90 -5.34 7.04
N GLU A 45 -9.90 -6.20 7.25
CA GLU A 45 -10.60 -6.90 6.16
C GLU A 45 -11.21 -5.91 5.16
N GLN A 46 -11.89 -4.88 5.67
CA GLN A 46 -12.45 -3.80 4.86
C GLN A 46 -11.35 -3.04 4.12
N GLY A 47 -10.29 -2.60 4.79
CA GLY A 47 -9.18 -1.89 4.17
C GLY A 47 -8.46 -2.70 3.09
N LEU A 48 -8.30 -4.01 3.28
CA LEU A 48 -7.70 -4.91 2.31
C LEU A 48 -8.63 -5.24 1.13
N SER A 49 -9.95 -5.23 1.35
CA SER A 49 -10.95 -5.40 0.28
C SER A 49 -10.98 -4.20 -0.66
N VAL A 50 -10.74 -3.00 -0.13
CA VAL A 50 -10.53 -1.77 -0.91
C VAL A 50 -9.11 -1.80 -1.46
N ARG A 51 -8.84 -2.66 -2.43
CA ARG A 51 -7.61 -2.51 -3.24
C ARG A 51 -7.77 -1.24 -4.07
N PRO A 52 -7.03 -0.15 -3.81
CA PRO A 52 -7.02 0.95 -4.76
C PRO A 52 -6.62 0.37 -6.12
N ALA A 53 -7.33 0.79 -7.17
CA ALA A 53 -6.94 0.42 -8.53
C ALA A 53 -5.44 0.68 -8.67
N PRO A 54 -4.66 -0.28 -9.19
CA PRO A 54 -3.23 -0.10 -9.31
C PRO A 54 -3.00 1.24 -10.00
N LEU A 55 -2.32 2.16 -9.32
CA LEU A 55 -1.97 3.47 -9.86
C LEU A 55 -1.44 3.22 -11.26
N LYS A 56 -2.05 3.84 -12.28
CA LYS A 56 -1.58 3.72 -13.66
C LYS A 56 -0.08 4.02 -13.60
N ARG A 57 0.75 3.04 -13.95
CA ARG A 57 2.20 3.24 -14.02
C ARG A 57 2.42 4.49 -14.87
N PRO A 58 3.33 5.39 -14.48
CA PRO A 58 3.61 6.57 -15.29
C PRO A 58 3.86 6.11 -16.73
N GLN A 59 3.11 6.71 -17.66
CA GLN A 59 3.23 6.35 -19.06
C GLN A 59 4.67 6.63 -19.47
N ARG A 60 5.35 5.60 -20.01
CA ARG A 60 6.71 5.76 -20.49
C ARG A 60 6.69 6.82 -21.58
N LEU A 61 7.33 7.96 -21.31
CA LEU A 61 7.54 8.99 -22.31
C LEU A 61 8.57 8.44 -23.30
N GLU A 62 8.08 7.91 -24.43
CA GLU A 62 8.93 7.58 -25.57
C GLU A 62 9.39 8.92 -26.17
N PHE A 63 10.52 9.44 -25.69
CA PHE A 63 11.20 10.55 -26.34
C PHE A 63 11.70 10.06 -27.71
N SER A 64 10.87 10.21 -28.75
CA SER A 64 11.24 9.89 -30.13
C SER A 64 12.16 10.92 -30.79
N LYS A 65 12.64 11.92 -30.02
CA LYS A 65 13.63 12.86 -30.51
C LYS A 65 14.92 12.09 -30.80
N LYS A 66 15.14 11.80 -32.09
CA LYS A 66 16.42 11.33 -32.61
C LYS A 66 17.49 12.29 -32.13
N ILE A 67 18.34 11.83 -31.21
CA ILE A 67 19.53 12.57 -30.83
C ILE A 67 20.36 12.74 -32.12
N SER A 68 20.54 13.99 -32.54
CA SER A 68 21.30 14.26 -33.76
C SER A 68 22.78 14.02 -33.49
N LYS A 69 23.54 13.57 -34.50
CA LYS A 69 25.00 13.42 -34.36
C LYS A 69 25.67 14.72 -33.93
N LYS A 70 25.13 15.87 -34.37
CA LYS A 70 25.60 17.19 -33.98
C LYS A 70 25.48 17.41 -32.47
N PHE A 71 24.33 17.06 -31.88
CA PHE A 71 24.14 17.17 -30.43
C PHE A 71 25.17 16.36 -29.63
N VAL A 72 25.49 15.15 -30.09
CA VAL A 72 26.50 14.29 -29.43
C VAL A 72 27.90 14.91 -29.54
N LEU A 73 28.25 15.42 -30.72
CA LEU A 73 29.56 16.03 -30.94
C LEU A 73 29.73 17.31 -30.12
N ASP A 74 28.72 18.17 -30.07
CA ASP A 74 28.74 19.40 -29.29
C ASP A 74 28.93 19.09 -27.78
N ALA A 75 28.22 18.09 -27.25
CA ALA A 75 28.36 17.66 -25.85
C ALA A 75 29.75 17.07 -25.51
N ILE A 76 30.40 16.39 -26.46
CA ILE A 76 31.76 15.85 -26.27
C ILE A 76 32.79 16.99 -26.22
N VAL A 77 32.60 18.03 -27.02
CA VAL A 77 33.48 19.21 -27.03
C VAL A 77 33.34 19.99 -25.72
N GLU A 78 32.10 20.25 -25.29
CA GLU A 78 31.80 20.99 -24.06
C GLU A 78 32.31 20.26 -22.80
N GLY A 79 32.24 18.93 -22.75
CA GLY A 79 32.80 18.15 -21.64
C GLY A 79 34.33 18.01 -21.62
N ARG A 80 35.04 18.58 -22.62
CA ARG A 80 36.50 18.60 -22.68
C ARG A 80 37.10 19.96 -22.31
N GLU A 81 36.28 21.00 -22.16
CA GLU A 81 36.68 22.26 -21.51
C GLU A 81 36.57 22.14 -19.99
#